data_AF-A0A4P7WUE3-F1
#
_entry.id   AF-A0A4P7WUE3-F1
#
_cell.length_a   1.000
_cell.length_b   1.000
_cell.length_c   1.000
_cell.angle_alpha   90.00
_cell.angle_beta   90.00
_cell.angle_gamma   90.00
#
_symmetry.space_group_name_H-M   'P 1'
#
loop_
_entity.id
_entity.type
_entity.pdbx_description
1 polymer ?
#
loop_
_entity_poly.entity_id
_entity_poly.type
_entity_poly.pdbx_seq_one_letter_code
_entity_poly.pdbx_strand_id
1 'polypeptide(L)'
;MKIEITSEIERFKNHLNLEDNNQMIFSGIFGIGKTYFLKEYFEQNSEDYELFLLSPVNYSISNNDDIIDYIKYDIAFELLGKNVDYEKSDFSKLLTAQFYLKDNFLDTMSLLAKSGGKIGKAFSEIYENLKKLVNNIKEHNSESQIDEKKELIDFLKELTARDNSIYEENRITELISGLVEKLKENEKEIVLVIDDLDRLDPEHIFRILNVFACHFDIGNFTENKFGFHKIILVCDIENIRNLFHSKYGTKVDFSGYIDKFYSREIHYFDNKEIVSKSVNKILSSIKIKGSHDHIINLKDSNRTTTVNFQEILEDLINNDLLNLRTLLKLYDKEYSLKFFDFKIGQNYGRASSWHFQKILMFDFLISFYGSITSLRTALEKLAERNPTKLIDDRQLRRYGDLIALIDYKNHKTSEGDFEYINSDLNISIKYSAMKYGHWKDETTANIKEVTYLDKPDIKRMDLPFSLLLKIAFEEYLNLTKVKN
;
A
#
# COMPACT_ATOMS: atom_id res chain seq x y z
N MET A 1 2.23 13.18 9.58
CA MET A 1 1.12 13.92 8.95
C MET A 1 -0.15 13.13 9.22
N LYS A 2 -1.15 13.70 9.92
CA LYS A 2 -2.48 13.07 10.05
C LYS A 2 -3.27 13.36 8.78
N ILE A 3 -3.89 12.33 8.23
CA ILE A 3 -4.60 12.35 6.95
C ILE A 3 -6.09 12.13 7.27
N GLU A 4 -6.97 12.99 6.76
CA GLU A 4 -8.42 12.82 6.94
C GLU A 4 -8.91 11.72 6.00
N ILE A 5 -9.56 10.70 6.56
CA ILE A 5 -9.96 9.46 5.88
C ILE A 5 -11.49 9.25 5.89
N THR A 6 -12.28 10.32 6.11
CA THR A 6 -13.72 10.22 6.46
C THR A 6 -14.57 9.49 5.43
N SER A 7 -14.37 9.72 4.13
CA SER A 7 -15.14 9.05 3.07
C SER A 7 -14.85 7.55 2.99
N GLU A 8 -13.60 7.15 3.15
CA GLU A 8 -13.20 5.74 3.13
C GLU A 8 -13.60 4.99 4.41
N ILE A 9 -13.59 5.68 5.56
CA ILE A 9 -14.17 5.15 6.82
C ILE A 9 -15.63 4.77 6.60
N GLU A 10 -16.45 5.67 6.02
CA GLU A 10 -17.87 5.40 5.79
C GLU A 10 -18.09 4.24 4.81
N ARG A 11 -17.33 4.21 3.70
CA ARG A 11 -17.39 3.10 2.72
C ARG A 11 -17.05 1.76 3.38
N PHE A 12 -15.96 1.71 4.14
CA PHE A 12 -15.55 0.49 4.83
C PHE A 12 -16.56 0.08 5.91
N LYS A 13 -17.09 1.03 6.69
CA LYS A 13 -18.13 0.76 7.69
C LYS A 13 -19.38 0.15 7.06
N ASN A 14 -19.85 0.71 5.95
CA ASN A 14 -21.01 0.19 5.23
C ASN A 14 -20.75 -1.22 4.69
N HIS A 15 -19.55 -1.47 4.16
CA HIS A 15 -19.15 -2.79 3.68
C HIS A 15 -19.06 -3.82 4.83
N LEU A 16 -18.43 -3.45 5.95
CA LEU A 16 -18.28 -4.28 7.14
C LEU A 16 -19.63 -4.72 7.72
N ASN A 17 -20.64 -3.84 7.64
CA ASN A 17 -21.99 -4.04 8.20
C ASN A 17 -22.98 -4.66 7.21
N LEU A 18 -22.55 -5.09 6.02
CA LEU A 18 -23.40 -5.86 5.12
C LEU A 18 -23.87 -7.16 5.80
N GLU A 19 -25.15 -7.49 5.65
CA GLU A 19 -25.74 -8.71 6.19
C GLU A 19 -25.01 -9.95 5.65
N ASP A 20 -24.71 -10.92 6.52
CA ASP A 20 -23.91 -12.13 6.24
C ASP A 20 -22.50 -11.87 5.67
N ASN A 21 -21.93 -10.67 5.84
CA ASN A 21 -20.56 -10.37 5.41
C ASN A 21 -19.52 -10.76 6.46
N ASN A 22 -19.34 -12.07 6.65
CA ASN A 22 -18.48 -12.64 7.70
C ASN A 22 -17.06 -12.92 7.22
N GLN A 23 -16.84 -13.03 5.91
CA GLN A 23 -15.51 -13.16 5.32
C GLN A 23 -15.35 -12.15 4.19
N MET A 24 -14.31 -11.34 4.28
CA MET A 24 -14.05 -10.23 3.35
C MET A 24 -12.64 -10.34 2.81
N ILE A 25 -12.43 -9.89 1.57
CA ILE A 25 -11.09 -9.50 1.13
C ILE A 25 -11.05 -7.97 1.00
N PHE A 26 -10.03 -7.40 1.63
CA PHE A 26 -9.73 -5.98 1.63
C PHE A 26 -8.55 -5.74 0.69
N SER A 27 -8.85 -5.32 -0.53
CA SER A 27 -7.90 -5.26 -1.63
C SER A 27 -7.34 -3.86 -1.84
N GLY A 28 -6.05 -3.77 -2.16
CA GLY A 28 -5.42 -2.54 -2.62
C GLY A 28 -3.93 -2.72 -2.92
N ILE A 29 -3.35 -1.85 -3.74
CA ILE A 29 -1.96 -2.01 -4.18
C ILE A 29 -0.95 -1.93 -3.02
N PHE A 30 0.25 -2.49 -3.22
CA PHE A 30 1.29 -2.42 -2.21
C PHE A 30 1.66 -0.97 -1.83
N GLY A 31 1.71 -0.70 -0.52
CA GLY A 31 2.09 0.61 0.01
C GLY A 31 1.02 1.69 -0.06
N ILE A 32 -0.23 1.34 -0.42
CA ILE A 32 -1.37 2.27 -0.41
C ILE A 32 -1.78 2.67 1.02
N GLY A 33 -1.53 1.83 2.03
CA GLY A 33 -1.83 2.14 3.44
C GLY A 33 -2.90 1.27 4.10
N LYS A 34 -3.23 0.11 3.53
CA LYS A 34 -4.24 -0.85 4.05
C LYS A 34 -4.11 -1.11 5.56
N THR A 35 -2.93 -1.56 5.99
CA THR A 35 -2.61 -1.83 7.41
C THR A 35 -2.87 -0.64 8.32
N TYR A 36 -2.47 0.57 7.89
CA TYR A 36 -2.63 1.77 8.69
C TYR A 36 -4.11 2.13 8.83
N PHE A 37 -4.87 2.06 7.73
CA PHE A 37 -6.30 2.32 7.73
C PHE A 37 -7.06 1.36 8.64
N LEU A 38 -6.83 0.04 8.53
CA LEU A 38 -7.54 -0.95 9.34
C LEU A 38 -7.22 -0.78 10.84
N LYS A 39 -5.95 -0.55 11.20
CA LYS A 39 -5.58 -0.28 12.59
C LYS A 39 -6.30 0.95 13.15
N GLU A 40 -6.23 2.08 12.46
CA GLU A 40 -6.87 3.32 12.90
C GLU A 40 -8.40 3.17 12.98
N TYR A 41 -9.01 2.47 12.02
CA TYR A 41 -10.46 2.22 12.04
C TYR A 41 -10.87 1.42 13.27
N PHE A 42 -10.23 0.27 13.54
CA PHE A 42 -10.60 -0.57 14.68
C PHE A 42 -10.18 0.03 16.03
N GLU A 43 -9.10 0.82 16.09
CA GLU A 43 -8.74 1.58 17.29
C GLU A 43 -9.83 2.61 17.63
N GLN A 44 -10.36 3.32 16.62
CA GLN A 44 -11.43 4.32 16.78
C GLN A 44 -12.79 3.71 17.12
N ASN A 45 -13.03 2.44 16.75
CA ASN A 45 -14.27 1.71 17.03
C ASN A 45 -14.02 0.55 18.02
N SER A 46 -13.08 0.72 18.94
CA SER A 46 -12.70 -0.32 19.91
C SER A 46 -13.77 -0.61 20.96
N GLU A 47 -14.82 0.22 21.04
CA GLU A 47 -16.03 -0.06 21.84
C GLU A 47 -16.90 -1.14 21.18
N ASP A 48 -16.95 -1.17 19.85
CA ASP A 48 -17.79 -2.09 19.07
C ASP A 48 -17.05 -3.37 18.64
N TYR A 49 -15.72 -3.28 18.45
CA TYR A 49 -14.92 -4.36 17.87
C TYR A 49 -13.72 -4.75 18.75
N GLU A 50 -13.40 -6.05 18.74
CA GLU A 50 -12.16 -6.59 19.29
C GLU A 50 -11.27 -7.11 18.16
N LEU A 51 -10.15 -6.44 17.90
CA LEU A 51 -9.28 -6.72 16.76
C LEU A 51 -8.21 -7.78 17.08
N PHE A 52 -8.10 -8.78 16.22
CA PHE A 52 -6.98 -9.71 16.08
C PHE A 52 -6.26 -9.40 14.78
N LEU A 53 -5.00 -8.96 14.84
CA LEU A 53 -4.25 -8.59 13.63
C LEU A 53 -3.03 -9.48 13.47
N LEU A 54 -3.05 -10.32 12.45
CA LEU A 54 -1.94 -11.20 12.11
C LEU A 54 -1.14 -10.65 10.93
N SER A 55 0.18 -10.80 10.99
CA SER A 55 1.09 -10.43 9.90
C SER A 55 1.91 -11.67 9.52
N PRO A 56 1.43 -12.49 8.57
CA PRO A 56 1.99 -13.79 8.22
C PRO A 56 3.33 -13.69 7.50
N VAL A 57 3.90 -12.50 7.30
CA VAL A 57 5.16 -12.24 6.57
C VAL A 57 6.31 -13.12 7.09
N ASN A 58 6.28 -13.48 8.37
CA ASN A 58 7.28 -14.37 8.99
C ASN A 58 7.16 -15.83 8.54
N TYR A 59 6.09 -16.23 7.84
CA TYR A 59 5.88 -17.60 7.35
C TYR A 59 6.61 -17.86 6.03
N SER A 60 7.20 -16.83 5.42
CA SER A 60 7.92 -16.91 4.13
C SER A 60 9.16 -17.83 4.16
N ILE A 61 9.64 -18.21 5.34
CA ILE A 61 10.82 -19.09 5.52
C ILE A 61 10.38 -20.49 5.97
N SER A 62 9.08 -20.70 6.17
CA SER A 62 8.53 -21.92 6.72
C SER A 62 8.22 -22.96 5.64
N ASN A 63 8.20 -24.24 6.02
CA ASN A 63 7.71 -25.28 5.12
C ASN A 63 6.19 -25.11 4.91
N ASN A 64 5.73 -25.45 3.71
CA ASN A 64 4.33 -25.30 3.32
C ASN A 64 3.35 -26.01 4.29
N ASP A 65 3.74 -27.16 4.87
CA ASP A 65 2.88 -28.02 5.68
C ASP A 65 2.56 -27.43 7.07
N ASP A 66 3.30 -26.41 7.51
CA ASP A 66 3.23 -25.87 8.87
C ASP A 66 2.37 -24.58 8.98
N ILE A 67 1.84 -24.05 7.86
CA ILE A 67 1.16 -22.74 7.79
C ILE A 67 -0.07 -22.66 8.69
N ILE A 68 -0.86 -23.73 8.71
CA ILE A 68 -2.06 -23.82 9.54
C ILE A 68 -1.68 -23.66 11.01
N ASP A 69 -0.57 -24.28 11.41
CA ASP A 69 -0.10 -24.23 12.77
C ASP A 69 0.44 -22.85 13.12
N TYR A 70 1.18 -22.18 12.23
CA TYR A 70 1.61 -20.80 12.47
C TYR A 70 0.43 -19.83 12.68
N ILE A 71 -0.63 -19.95 11.88
CA ILE A 71 -1.84 -19.14 12.07
C ILE A 71 -2.47 -19.42 13.43
N LYS A 72 -2.58 -20.69 13.83
CA LYS A 72 -3.10 -21.05 15.16
C LYS A 72 -2.24 -20.48 16.28
N TYR A 73 -0.91 -20.58 16.17
CA TYR A 73 0.02 -20.03 17.14
C TYR A 73 -0.13 -18.51 17.27
N ASP A 74 -0.23 -17.79 16.16
CA ASP A 74 -0.39 -16.34 16.17
C ASP A 74 -1.76 -15.93 16.76
N ILE A 75 -2.85 -16.65 16.44
CA ILE A 75 -4.17 -16.42 17.07
C ILE A 75 -4.11 -16.68 18.58
N ALA A 76 -3.53 -17.81 18.98
CA ALA A 76 -3.37 -18.16 20.39
C ALA A 76 -2.51 -17.13 21.14
N PHE A 77 -1.48 -16.58 20.48
CA PHE A 77 -0.65 -15.54 21.04
C PHE A 77 -1.40 -14.23 21.25
N GLU A 78 -2.19 -13.79 20.27
CA GLU A 78 -3.05 -12.61 20.40
C GLU A 78 -4.10 -12.81 21.53
N LEU A 79 -4.68 -14.00 21.67
CA LEU A 79 -5.62 -14.33 22.75
C LEU A 79 -5.03 -14.13 24.15
N LEU A 80 -3.75 -14.46 24.35
CA LEU A 80 -3.06 -14.26 25.64
C LEU A 80 -2.93 -12.77 26.03
N GLY A 81 -2.95 -11.87 25.05
CA GLY A 81 -2.93 -10.42 25.25
C GLY A 81 -4.30 -9.81 25.56
N LYS A 82 -5.40 -10.57 25.45
CA LYS A 82 -6.76 -10.08 25.69
C LYS A 82 -7.24 -10.36 27.12
N ASN A 83 -8.20 -9.56 27.58
CA ASN A 83 -8.85 -9.71 28.89
C ASN A 83 -9.89 -10.86 28.87
N VAL A 84 -9.43 -12.09 28.65
CA VAL A 84 -10.28 -13.28 28.81
C VAL A 84 -10.36 -13.60 30.31
N ASP A 85 -11.57 -13.81 30.85
CA ASP A 85 -11.70 -14.27 32.23
C ASP A 85 -11.42 -15.78 32.30
N TYR A 86 -10.37 -16.14 33.03
CA TYR A 86 -9.85 -17.51 33.10
C TYR A 86 -10.35 -18.23 34.38
N GLU A 87 -11.59 -18.00 34.80
CA GLU A 87 -12.14 -18.57 36.04
C GLU A 87 -12.28 -20.11 36.06
N LYS A 88 -12.07 -20.67 37.26
CA LYS A 88 -11.64 -22.05 37.59
C LYS A 88 -12.56 -23.23 37.22
N SER A 89 -13.80 -23.07 36.77
CA SER A 89 -14.75 -24.20 36.77
C SER A 89 -14.68 -25.13 35.55
N ASP A 90 -14.11 -24.70 34.41
CA ASP A 90 -13.94 -25.56 33.22
C ASP A 90 -12.47 -25.93 32.94
N PHE A 91 -11.59 -25.67 33.90
CA PHE A 91 -10.13 -25.70 33.72
C PHE A 91 -9.48 -27.08 33.84
N SER A 92 -10.23 -28.18 34.03
CA SER A 92 -9.62 -29.51 34.09
C SER A 92 -8.99 -29.94 32.76
N LYS A 93 -9.42 -29.36 31.62
CA LYS A 93 -8.78 -29.53 30.29
C LYS A 93 -7.75 -28.44 29.94
N LEU A 94 -7.83 -27.28 30.59
CA LEU A 94 -6.99 -26.10 30.31
C LEU A 94 -5.67 -26.10 31.10
N LEU A 95 -5.60 -26.90 32.19
CA LEU A 95 -4.37 -27.21 32.93
C LEU A 95 -3.30 -27.88 32.04
N THR A 96 -3.70 -28.56 30.97
CA THR A 96 -2.80 -29.15 29.97
C THR A 96 -2.06 -28.09 29.15
N ALA A 97 -2.75 -27.01 28.75
CA ALA A 97 -2.14 -25.88 28.05
C ALA A 97 -1.22 -25.07 28.98
N GLN A 98 -1.58 -24.94 30.26
CA GLN A 98 -0.76 -24.26 31.27
C GLN A 98 0.58 -24.96 31.56
N PHE A 99 0.66 -26.29 31.40
CA PHE A 99 1.92 -27.03 31.53
C PHE A 99 2.77 -26.98 30.25
N TYR A 100 2.17 -26.92 29.06
CA TYR A 100 2.89 -26.76 27.79
C TYR A 100 3.65 -25.42 27.69
N LEU A 101 3.07 -24.36 28.27
CA LEU A 101 3.65 -23.02 28.26
C LEU A 101 4.81 -22.82 29.25
N LYS A 102 5.19 -23.84 30.01
CA LYS A 102 6.12 -23.65 31.13
C LYS A 102 7.57 -24.07 30.84
N ASP A 103 7.78 -25.11 30.05
CA ASP A 103 9.12 -25.70 29.91
C ASP A 103 9.86 -25.34 28.61
N ASN A 104 9.18 -24.79 27.61
CA ASN A 104 9.84 -24.26 26.40
C ASN A 104 9.23 -22.97 25.85
N PHE A 105 7.98 -22.63 26.16
CA PHE A 105 7.34 -21.43 25.58
C PHE A 105 8.07 -20.15 25.98
N LEU A 106 8.50 -19.96 27.24
CA LEU A 106 9.27 -18.76 27.61
C LEU A 106 10.62 -18.66 26.87
N ASP A 107 11.27 -19.79 26.58
CA ASP A 107 12.54 -19.84 25.86
C ASP A 107 12.35 -19.65 24.34
N THR A 108 11.34 -20.29 23.75
CA THR A 108 10.87 -20.10 22.36
C THR A 108 10.37 -18.68 22.14
N MET A 109 9.66 -18.10 23.11
CA MET A 109 9.23 -16.70 23.11
C MET A 109 10.40 -15.74 23.29
N SER A 110 11.46 -16.12 24.02
CA SER A 110 12.71 -15.34 24.05
C SER A 110 13.45 -15.38 22.70
N LEU A 111 13.37 -16.49 21.98
CA LEU A 111 13.95 -16.67 20.65
C LEU A 111 13.16 -15.90 19.57
N LEU A 112 11.83 -15.89 19.66
CA LEU A 112 10.93 -15.10 18.81
C LEU A 112 11.04 -13.59 19.11
N ALA A 113 11.17 -13.20 20.39
CA ALA A 113 11.42 -11.81 20.77
C ALA A 113 12.81 -11.30 20.34
N LYS A 114 13.81 -12.18 20.24
CA LYS A 114 15.13 -11.84 19.69
C LYS A 114 15.14 -11.71 18.16
N SER A 115 14.14 -12.25 17.47
CA SER A 115 14.01 -12.22 16.01
C SER A 115 12.97 -11.22 15.49
N GLY A 116 12.00 -10.81 16.31
CA GLY A 116 10.98 -9.81 15.97
C GLY A 116 11.38 -8.36 16.33
N GLY A 117 11.73 -7.56 15.32
CA GLY A 117 11.95 -6.13 15.50
C GLY A 117 10.66 -5.34 15.80
N LYS A 118 10.76 -4.38 16.74
CA LYS A 118 9.77 -3.32 17.09
C LYS A 118 8.45 -3.73 17.78
N ILE A 119 8.42 -4.82 18.55
CA ILE A 119 7.27 -5.19 19.41
C ILE A 119 7.69 -5.11 20.90
N GLY A 120 8.10 -3.92 21.37
CA GLY A 120 8.65 -3.76 22.73
C GLY A 120 7.61 -3.56 23.83
N LYS A 121 6.50 -2.85 23.54
CA LYS A 121 5.50 -2.46 24.55
C LYS A 121 4.40 -3.51 24.76
N ALA A 122 3.77 -3.99 23.68
CA ALA A 122 2.78 -5.07 23.76
C ALA A 122 3.36 -6.34 24.42
N PHE A 123 4.63 -6.65 24.11
CA PHE A 123 5.33 -7.79 24.70
C PHE A 123 5.55 -7.65 26.22
N SER A 124 5.75 -6.43 26.73
CA SER A 124 5.90 -6.20 28.17
C SER A 124 4.59 -6.37 28.94
N GLU A 125 3.45 -5.98 28.34
CA GLU A 125 2.12 -6.17 28.93
C GLU A 125 1.71 -7.65 28.90
N ILE A 126 1.97 -8.34 27.79
CA ILE A 126 1.76 -9.80 27.65
C ILE A 126 2.63 -10.56 28.65
N TYR A 127 3.91 -10.17 28.83
CA TYR A 127 4.82 -10.81 29.79
C TYR A 127 4.34 -10.64 31.24
N GLU A 128 3.86 -9.46 31.62
CA GLU A 128 3.34 -9.22 32.98
C GLU A 128 2.01 -9.97 33.23
N ASN A 129 1.14 -10.06 32.23
CA ASN A 129 -0.11 -10.85 32.33
C ASN A 129 0.18 -12.36 32.43
N LEU A 130 1.12 -12.88 31.63
CA LEU A 130 1.58 -14.28 31.71
C LEU A 130 2.23 -14.57 33.07
N LYS A 131 3.04 -13.65 33.59
CA LYS A 131 3.69 -13.78 34.90
C LYS A 131 2.67 -13.81 36.04
N LYS A 132 1.62 -12.97 35.96
CA LYS A 132 0.49 -13.00 36.91
C LYS A 132 -0.28 -14.33 36.84
N LEU A 133 -0.62 -14.81 35.65
CA LEU A 133 -1.27 -16.11 35.44
C LEU A 133 -0.44 -17.26 36.04
N VAL A 134 0.86 -17.31 35.74
CA VAL A 134 1.78 -18.35 36.24
C VAL A 134 1.91 -18.30 37.77
N ASN A 135 1.90 -17.11 38.37
CA ASN A 135 1.96 -16.96 39.83
C ASN A 135 0.65 -17.39 40.51
N ASN A 136 -0.51 -17.02 39.94
CA ASN A 136 -1.82 -17.43 40.45
C ASN A 136 -2.02 -18.96 40.41
N ILE A 137 -1.49 -19.63 39.38
CA ILE A 137 -1.52 -21.10 39.26
C ILE A 137 -0.61 -21.76 40.31
N LYS A 138 0.54 -21.15 40.63
CA LYS A 138 1.47 -21.66 41.66
C LYS A 138 0.90 -21.54 43.08
N GLU A 139 0.10 -20.51 43.35
CA GLU A 139 -0.53 -20.28 44.65
C GLU A 139 -1.78 -21.14 44.90
N HIS A 140 -2.36 -21.75 43.85
CA HIS A 140 -3.60 -22.53 43.95
C HIS A 140 -3.49 -24.05 43.80
N ASN A 141 -2.31 -24.59 43.45
CA ASN A 141 -2.11 -26.03 43.24
C ASN A 141 -1.20 -26.68 44.29
N SER A 142 -1.47 -26.47 45.59
CA SER A 142 -0.65 -27.06 46.65
C SER A 142 -1.07 -28.47 47.10
N GLU A 143 -2.28 -29.00 46.86
CA GLU A 143 -2.67 -30.24 47.58
C GLU A 143 -3.55 -31.28 46.84
N SER A 144 -3.58 -31.36 45.51
CA SER A 144 -4.42 -32.41 44.87
C SER A 144 -3.80 -33.08 43.63
N GLN A 145 -3.21 -34.24 43.93
CA GLN A 145 -3.09 -35.47 43.13
C GLN A 145 -2.06 -35.57 41.99
N ILE A 146 -1.22 -36.59 42.17
CA ILE A 146 0.04 -36.88 41.48
C ILE A 146 -0.14 -37.86 40.30
N ASP A 147 -1.37 -38.33 40.05
CA ASP A 147 -1.66 -39.32 38.99
C ASP A 147 -2.01 -38.67 37.63
N GLU A 148 -2.83 -37.61 37.62
CA GLU A 148 -3.18 -36.86 36.39
C GLU A 148 -1.97 -36.19 35.75
N LYS A 149 -0.99 -35.77 36.57
CA LYS A 149 0.27 -35.17 36.12
C LYS A 149 1.12 -36.13 35.28
N LYS A 150 1.01 -37.45 35.52
CA LYS A 150 1.76 -38.47 34.81
C LYS A 150 1.11 -38.82 33.47
N GLU A 151 -0.22 -38.96 33.44
CA GLU A 151 -0.99 -39.07 32.19
C GLU A 151 -0.81 -37.84 31.30
N LEU A 152 -0.75 -36.64 31.89
CA LEU A 152 -0.48 -35.38 31.19
C LEU A 152 0.91 -35.34 30.56
N ILE A 153 1.93 -35.82 31.28
CA ILE A 153 3.32 -35.86 30.78
C ILE A 153 3.46 -36.89 29.65
N ASP A 154 2.77 -38.03 29.74
CA ASP A 154 2.80 -39.05 28.70
C ASP A 154 2.01 -38.62 27.45
N PHE A 155 0.88 -37.90 27.63
CA PHE A 155 0.16 -37.24 26.53
C PHE A 155 0.98 -36.14 25.81
N LEU A 156 1.75 -35.36 26.57
CA LEU A 156 2.65 -34.32 26.01
C LEU A 156 3.89 -34.91 25.31
N LYS A 157 4.33 -36.11 25.69
CA LYS A 157 5.38 -36.84 24.99
C LYS A 157 4.90 -37.43 23.66
N GLU A 158 3.62 -37.82 23.56
CA GLU A 158 3.01 -38.23 22.28
C GLU A 158 2.90 -37.03 21.32
N LEU A 159 2.44 -35.86 21.79
CA LEU A 159 2.37 -34.61 21.01
C LEU A 159 3.71 -34.09 20.49
N THR A 160 4.83 -34.43 21.16
CA THR A 160 6.18 -34.03 20.73
C THR A 160 6.88 -35.10 19.90
N ALA A 161 6.36 -36.33 19.90
CA ALA A 161 6.86 -37.47 19.16
C ALA A 161 6.06 -37.65 17.86
N ARG A 162 6.24 -36.71 16.92
CA ARG A 162 5.87 -36.77 15.49
C ARG A 162 4.80 -37.80 15.11
N ASP A 163 3.58 -37.32 14.86
CA ASP A 163 2.86 -37.64 13.62
C ASP A 163 1.79 -36.58 13.36
N ASN A 164 1.68 -36.13 12.10
CA ASN A 164 0.65 -35.22 11.58
C ASN A 164 -0.74 -35.87 11.62
N SER A 165 -1.24 -36.21 12.81
CA SER A 165 -2.56 -36.81 12.96
C SER A 165 -3.63 -35.72 12.92
N ILE A 166 -4.67 -35.96 12.10
CA ILE A 166 -5.88 -35.12 11.98
C ILE A 166 -6.53 -34.85 13.36
N TYR A 167 -6.25 -35.70 14.36
CA TYR A 167 -6.80 -35.60 15.71
C TYR A 167 -6.15 -34.51 16.58
N GLU A 168 -4.85 -34.20 16.41
CA GLU A 168 -4.19 -33.11 17.15
C GLU A 168 -4.57 -31.74 16.57
N GLU A 169 -4.73 -31.67 15.25
CA GLU A 169 -5.15 -30.46 14.53
C GLU A 169 -6.48 -29.89 15.08
N ASN A 170 -7.40 -30.78 15.45
CA ASN A 170 -8.72 -30.43 15.98
C ASN A 170 -8.67 -29.86 17.41
N ARG A 171 -7.79 -30.35 18.28
CA ARG A 171 -7.76 -29.93 19.70
C ARG A 171 -7.31 -28.49 19.91
N ILE A 172 -6.29 -28.04 19.18
CA ILE A 172 -5.84 -26.64 19.23
C ILE A 172 -6.91 -25.72 18.62
N THR A 173 -7.54 -26.15 17.53
CA THR A 173 -8.63 -25.42 16.88
C THR A 173 -9.84 -25.28 17.81
N GLU A 174 -10.23 -26.35 18.51
CA GLU A 174 -11.29 -26.34 19.53
C GLU A 174 -10.96 -25.42 20.71
N LEU A 175 -9.71 -25.43 21.19
CA LEU A 175 -9.26 -24.53 22.26
C LEU A 175 -9.35 -23.06 21.83
N ILE A 176 -8.83 -22.73 20.65
CA ILE A 176 -8.90 -21.37 20.10
C ILE A 176 -10.35 -20.94 19.97
N SER A 177 -11.20 -21.79 19.38
CA SER A 177 -12.62 -21.49 19.19
C SER A 177 -13.32 -21.26 20.53
N GLY A 178 -13.08 -22.11 21.54
CA GLY A 178 -13.65 -21.93 22.87
C GLY A 178 -13.19 -20.65 23.59
N LEU A 179 -11.94 -20.22 23.37
CA LEU A 179 -11.45 -18.95 23.92
C LEU A 179 -12.03 -17.74 23.17
N VAL A 180 -12.19 -17.83 21.86
CA VAL A 180 -12.85 -16.79 21.05
C VAL A 180 -14.32 -16.67 21.45
N GLU A 181 -15.03 -17.79 21.65
CA GLU A 181 -16.42 -17.79 22.14
C GLU A 181 -16.56 -17.07 23.48
N LYS A 182 -15.66 -17.31 24.45
CA LYS A 182 -15.67 -16.59 25.73
C LYS A 182 -15.49 -15.08 25.58
N LEU A 183 -14.71 -14.65 24.60
CA LEU A 183 -14.56 -13.22 24.32
C LEU A 183 -15.84 -12.59 23.75
N LYS A 184 -16.74 -13.37 23.14
CA LYS A 184 -18.01 -12.86 22.60
C LYS A 184 -18.98 -12.42 23.69
N GLU A 185 -18.78 -12.89 24.93
CA GLU A 185 -19.58 -12.47 26.09
C GLU A 185 -19.43 -10.95 26.39
N ASN A 186 -18.42 -10.29 25.81
CA ASN A 186 -18.13 -8.86 26.02
C ASN A 186 -18.90 -7.89 25.10
N GLU A 187 -20.02 -8.31 24.47
CA GLU A 187 -20.85 -7.53 23.52
C GLU A 187 -20.14 -6.99 22.25
N LYS A 188 -18.83 -7.21 22.10
CA LYS A 188 -18.02 -6.77 20.96
C LYS A 188 -17.97 -7.78 19.83
N GLU A 189 -17.96 -7.29 18.59
CA GLU A 189 -17.64 -8.11 17.43
C GLU A 189 -16.13 -8.39 17.34
N ILE A 190 -15.77 -9.66 17.51
CA ILE A 190 -14.39 -10.13 17.34
C ILE A 190 -14.03 -10.26 15.85
N VAL A 191 -13.03 -9.50 15.41
CA VAL A 191 -12.59 -9.42 14.00
C VAL A 191 -11.16 -9.94 13.86
N LEU A 192 -10.95 -10.91 12.97
CA LEU A 192 -9.63 -11.40 12.56
C LEU A 192 -9.20 -10.73 11.25
N VAL A 193 -8.10 -10.00 11.29
CA VAL A 193 -7.44 -9.43 10.10
C VAL A 193 -6.15 -10.19 9.82
N ILE A 194 -6.03 -10.74 8.62
CA ILE A 194 -4.78 -11.34 8.14
C ILE A 194 -4.18 -10.40 7.10
N ASP A 195 -3.15 -9.68 7.53
CA ASP A 195 -2.56 -8.61 6.74
C ASP A 195 -1.52 -9.12 5.72
N ASP A 196 -1.17 -8.31 4.72
CA ASP A 196 0.03 -8.52 3.89
C ASP A 196 0.14 -9.93 3.23
N LEU A 197 -0.98 -10.57 2.90
CA LEU A 197 -1.01 -11.93 2.32
C LEU A 197 -0.20 -12.05 1.03
N ASP A 198 -0.23 -11.02 0.19
CA ASP A 198 0.44 -10.98 -1.12
C ASP A 198 1.98 -10.87 -1.03
N ARG A 199 2.55 -10.96 0.19
CA ARG A 199 4.00 -11.04 0.45
C ARG A 199 4.50 -12.46 0.70
N LEU A 200 3.61 -13.45 0.76
CA LEU A 200 3.97 -14.85 0.96
C LEU A 200 4.22 -15.56 -0.37
N ASP A 201 4.84 -16.73 -0.30
CA ASP A 201 4.94 -17.60 -1.47
C ASP A 201 3.54 -17.98 -1.96
N PRO A 202 3.33 -18.12 -3.30
CA PRO A 202 2.00 -18.36 -3.86
C PRO A 202 1.29 -19.58 -3.26
N GLU A 203 2.04 -20.64 -2.94
CA GLU A 203 1.47 -21.82 -2.27
C GLU A 203 0.97 -21.51 -0.87
N HIS A 204 1.70 -20.69 -0.10
CA HIS A 204 1.28 -20.26 1.21
C HIS A 204 -0.01 -19.44 1.14
N ILE A 205 -0.09 -18.49 0.21
CA ILE A 205 -1.29 -17.69 -0.01
C ILE A 205 -2.51 -18.58 -0.23
N PHE A 206 -2.44 -19.51 -1.17
CA PHE A 206 -3.58 -20.39 -1.49
C PHE A 206 -3.94 -21.34 -0.35
N ARG A 207 -2.95 -21.80 0.45
CA ARG A 207 -3.22 -22.58 1.66
C ARG A 207 -3.97 -21.77 2.70
N ILE A 208 -3.55 -20.53 2.99
CA ILE A 208 -4.26 -19.64 3.92
C ILE A 208 -5.68 -19.37 3.43
N LEU A 209 -5.86 -19.05 2.15
CA LEU A 209 -7.18 -18.85 1.55
C LEU A 209 -8.07 -20.09 1.78
N ASN A 210 -7.56 -21.29 1.49
CA ASN A 210 -8.31 -22.53 1.68
C ASN A 210 -8.67 -22.81 3.16
N VAL A 211 -7.77 -22.52 4.11
CA VAL A 211 -8.04 -22.69 5.55
C VAL A 211 -9.31 -21.96 5.98
N PHE A 212 -9.55 -20.77 5.42
CA PHE A 212 -10.72 -19.98 5.75
C PHE A 212 -11.91 -20.23 4.82
N ALA A 213 -11.73 -20.81 3.63
CA ALA A 213 -12.84 -21.18 2.73
C ALA A 213 -13.53 -22.53 3.04
N CYS A 214 -12.85 -23.48 3.69
CA CYS A 214 -13.34 -24.87 3.86
C CYS A 214 -14.68 -25.03 4.62
N HIS A 215 -15.30 -23.96 5.12
CA HIS A 215 -16.53 -24.03 5.90
C HIS A 215 -17.80 -23.58 5.14
N PHE A 216 -17.68 -23.13 3.89
CA PHE A 216 -18.87 -22.82 3.07
C PHE A 216 -19.61 -24.07 2.54
N ASP A 217 -18.96 -25.24 2.50
CA ASP A 217 -19.51 -26.44 1.86
C ASP A 217 -20.24 -27.42 2.82
N ILE A 218 -20.22 -27.19 4.14
CA ILE A 218 -20.85 -28.10 5.13
C ILE A 218 -22.07 -27.42 5.75
N GLY A 219 -23.13 -27.32 4.96
CA GLY A 219 -24.57 -27.23 5.24
C GLY A 219 -25.19 -26.68 6.54
N ASN A 220 -24.47 -26.21 7.56
CA ASN A 220 -25.02 -25.73 8.84
C ASN A 220 -24.05 -24.96 9.76
N PHE A 221 -22.98 -24.35 9.27
CA PHE A 221 -22.18 -23.43 10.09
C PHE A 221 -22.02 -22.07 9.42
N THR A 222 -22.69 -21.07 9.98
CA THR A 222 -22.46 -19.63 9.74
C THR A 222 -21.14 -19.14 10.37
N GLU A 223 -20.32 -20.06 10.88
CA GLU A 223 -19.15 -19.81 11.72
C GLU A 223 -17.87 -20.25 11.00
N ASN A 224 -16.85 -19.40 11.00
CA ASN A 224 -15.53 -19.73 10.46
C ASN A 224 -14.75 -20.68 11.39
N LYS A 225 -13.63 -21.24 10.89
CA LYS A 225 -12.81 -22.28 11.53
C LYS A 225 -12.49 -22.03 13.02
N PHE A 226 -12.38 -20.78 13.44
CA PHE A 226 -11.95 -20.39 14.78
C PHE A 226 -13.00 -19.61 15.57
N GLY A 227 -14.24 -19.50 15.06
CA GLY A 227 -15.35 -18.84 15.75
C GLY A 227 -15.34 -17.30 15.73
N PHE A 228 -14.51 -16.65 14.91
CA PHE A 228 -14.55 -15.17 14.80
C PHE A 228 -15.90 -14.68 14.26
N HIS A 229 -16.29 -13.44 14.52
CA HIS A 229 -17.49 -12.88 13.87
C HIS A 229 -17.18 -12.51 12.42
N LYS A 230 -16.01 -11.92 12.19
CA LYS A 230 -15.57 -11.47 10.87
C LYS A 230 -14.10 -11.81 10.61
N ILE A 231 -13.79 -12.20 9.37
CA ILE A 231 -12.43 -12.39 8.87
C ILE A 231 -12.19 -11.44 7.72
N ILE A 232 -11.06 -10.73 7.73
CA ILE A 232 -10.63 -9.80 6.69
C ILE A 232 -9.26 -10.27 6.17
N LEU A 233 -9.24 -10.69 4.91
CA LEU A 233 -8.05 -11.09 4.18
C LEU A 233 -7.51 -9.87 3.41
N VAL A 234 -6.33 -9.38 3.77
CA VAL A 234 -5.78 -8.15 3.18
C VAL A 234 -4.71 -8.49 2.16
N CYS A 235 -4.91 -8.04 0.91
CA CYS A 235 -4.00 -8.34 -0.19
C CYS A 235 -4.07 -7.29 -1.31
N ASP A 236 -3.26 -7.45 -2.36
CA ASP A 236 -3.52 -6.87 -3.69
C ASP A 236 -4.13 -7.97 -4.57
N ILE A 237 -5.42 -7.88 -4.85
CA ILE A 237 -6.14 -8.94 -5.59
C ILE A 237 -5.59 -9.16 -7.00
N GLU A 238 -5.08 -8.11 -7.65
CA GLU A 238 -4.50 -8.22 -8.99
C GLU A 238 -3.12 -8.87 -8.92
N ASN A 239 -2.37 -8.65 -7.85
CA ASN A 239 -1.17 -9.43 -7.57
C ASN A 239 -1.51 -10.92 -7.35
N ILE A 240 -2.54 -11.23 -6.56
CA ILE A 240 -3.00 -12.63 -6.38
C ILE A 240 -3.42 -13.26 -7.71
N ARG A 241 -4.14 -12.51 -8.57
CA ARG A 241 -4.52 -12.95 -9.92
C ARG A 241 -3.29 -13.27 -10.77
N ASN A 242 -2.27 -12.40 -10.76
CA ASN A 242 -1.03 -12.62 -11.50
C ASN A 242 -0.28 -13.86 -11.00
N LEU A 243 -0.18 -14.04 -9.69
CA LEU A 243 0.43 -15.23 -9.08
C LEU A 243 -0.34 -16.51 -9.43
N PHE A 244 -1.67 -16.44 -9.40
CA PHE A 244 -2.55 -17.54 -9.80
C PHE A 244 -2.33 -17.92 -11.27
N HIS A 245 -2.34 -16.97 -12.19
CA HIS A 245 -2.10 -17.26 -13.61
C HIS A 245 -0.66 -17.71 -13.90
N SER A 246 0.32 -17.26 -13.12
CA SER A 246 1.69 -17.77 -13.20
C SER A 246 1.76 -19.25 -12.81
N LYS A 247 1.01 -19.66 -11.76
CA LYS A 247 1.00 -21.02 -11.23
C LYS A 247 0.13 -21.99 -12.03
N TYR A 248 -1.08 -21.57 -12.41
CA TYR A 248 -2.10 -22.42 -13.02
C TYR A 248 -2.32 -22.16 -14.52
N GLY A 249 -1.78 -21.07 -15.05
CA GLY A 249 -1.94 -20.64 -16.44
C GLY A 249 -2.99 -19.55 -16.62
N THR A 250 -2.81 -18.73 -17.67
CA THR A 250 -3.66 -17.58 -17.99
C THR A 250 -5.07 -17.94 -18.46
N LYS A 251 -5.32 -19.21 -18.82
CA LYS A 251 -6.63 -19.71 -19.28
C LYS A 251 -7.53 -20.22 -18.16
N VAL A 252 -7.03 -20.31 -16.93
CA VAL A 252 -7.80 -20.80 -15.77
C VAL A 252 -8.63 -19.65 -15.20
N ASP A 253 -9.88 -19.92 -14.84
CA ASP A 253 -10.79 -18.92 -14.30
C ASP A 253 -10.40 -18.52 -12.87
N PHE A 254 -9.79 -17.34 -12.73
CA PHE A 254 -9.47 -16.76 -11.42
C PHE A 254 -10.72 -16.29 -10.68
N SER A 255 -11.73 -15.76 -11.39
CA SER A 255 -12.93 -15.21 -10.76
C SER A 255 -13.71 -16.32 -10.04
N GLY A 256 -13.97 -17.44 -10.71
CA GLY A 256 -14.60 -18.59 -10.08
C GLY A 256 -13.79 -19.22 -8.93
N TYR A 257 -12.47 -19.06 -8.91
CA TYR A 257 -11.64 -19.47 -7.78
C TYR A 257 -11.78 -18.50 -6.60
N ILE A 258 -11.61 -17.20 -6.84
CA ILE A 258 -11.51 -16.20 -5.78
C ILE A 258 -12.86 -15.96 -5.06
N ASP A 259 -13.97 -16.17 -5.76
CA ASP A 259 -15.34 -16.02 -5.23
C ASP A 259 -15.66 -16.93 -4.04
N LYS A 260 -14.82 -17.95 -3.79
CA LYS A 260 -14.95 -18.86 -2.63
C LYS A 260 -14.39 -18.28 -1.33
N PHE A 261 -13.70 -17.15 -1.38
CA PHE A 261 -12.93 -16.62 -0.24
C PHE A 261 -13.48 -15.32 0.33
N TYR A 262 -14.67 -14.89 -0.10
CA TYR A 262 -15.40 -13.76 0.48
C TYR A 262 -16.92 -14.01 0.43
N SER A 263 -17.68 -13.38 1.32
CA SER A 263 -19.12 -13.63 1.49
C SER A 263 -20.01 -12.80 0.56
N ARG A 264 -19.65 -11.54 0.28
CA ARG A 264 -20.47 -10.61 -0.51
C ARG A 264 -19.73 -10.03 -1.71
N GLU A 265 -18.74 -9.19 -1.44
CA GLU A 265 -17.92 -8.55 -2.47
C GLU A 265 -16.53 -8.23 -1.91
N ILE A 266 -15.61 -7.90 -2.81
CA ILE A 266 -14.26 -7.43 -2.44
C ILE A 266 -14.33 -5.94 -2.12
N HIS A 267 -13.84 -5.54 -0.95
CA HIS A 267 -13.66 -4.12 -0.63
C HIS A 267 -12.38 -3.61 -1.28
N TYR A 268 -12.52 -2.80 -2.32
CA TYR A 268 -11.38 -2.10 -2.93
C TYR A 268 -11.07 -0.81 -2.17
N PHE A 269 -10.00 -0.86 -1.39
CA PHE A 269 -9.46 0.28 -0.66
C PHE A 269 -8.94 1.32 -1.64
N ASP A 270 -9.51 2.52 -1.55
CA ASP A 270 -9.11 3.66 -2.35
C ASP A 270 -8.77 4.83 -1.44
N ASN A 271 -7.56 5.38 -1.61
CA ASN A 271 -7.17 6.61 -0.95
C ASN A 271 -6.69 7.68 -1.93
N LYS A 272 -6.94 7.55 -3.23
CA LYS A 272 -6.49 8.49 -4.27
C LYS A 272 -6.90 9.92 -3.98
N GLU A 273 -8.17 10.13 -3.59
CA GLU A 273 -8.68 11.46 -3.23
C GLU A 273 -7.88 12.06 -2.06
N ILE A 274 -7.64 11.23 -1.05
CA ILE A 274 -6.95 11.59 0.18
C ILE A 274 -5.47 11.89 -0.08
N VAL A 275 -4.82 11.08 -0.90
CA VAL A 275 -3.42 11.25 -1.31
C VAL A 275 -3.27 12.48 -2.19
N SER A 276 -4.21 12.72 -3.11
CA SER A 276 -4.26 13.91 -3.97
C SER A 276 -4.39 15.19 -3.14
N LYS A 277 -5.33 15.23 -2.16
CA LYS A 277 -5.44 16.34 -1.20
C LYS A 277 -4.17 16.57 -0.39
N SER A 278 -3.38 15.53 -0.17
CA SER A 278 -2.11 15.61 0.57
C SER A 278 -0.96 16.18 -0.26
N VAL A 279 -1.04 16.17 -1.61
CA VAL A 279 0.03 16.66 -2.50
C VAL A 279 0.42 18.09 -2.17
N ASN A 280 -0.56 18.99 -2.00
CA ASN A 280 -0.32 20.40 -1.69
C ASN A 280 0.46 20.58 -0.38
N LYS A 281 0.05 19.83 0.65
CA LYS A 281 0.70 19.84 1.95
C LYS A 281 2.12 19.30 1.86
N ILE A 282 2.35 18.22 1.11
CA ILE A 282 3.68 17.66 0.91
C ILE A 282 4.58 18.64 0.15
N LEU A 283 4.15 19.17 -1.00
CA LEU A 283 4.91 20.14 -1.78
C LEU A 283 5.30 21.38 -0.96
N SER A 284 4.35 21.93 -0.19
CA SER A 284 4.61 23.09 0.69
C SER A 284 5.58 22.81 1.84
N SER A 285 5.74 21.54 2.24
CA SER A 285 6.66 21.14 3.31
C SER A 285 8.11 21.00 2.83
N ILE A 286 8.33 20.86 1.52
CA ILE A 286 9.66 20.67 0.95
C ILE A 286 10.48 21.97 1.08
N LYS A 287 11.70 21.84 1.57
CA LYS A 287 12.65 22.95 1.70
C LYS A 287 13.59 22.93 0.50
N ILE A 288 13.53 23.94 -0.36
CA ILE A 288 14.51 24.08 -1.44
C ILE A 288 15.81 24.62 -0.86
N LYS A 289 16.93 23.94 -1.11
CA LYS A 289 18.25 24.36 -0.64
C LYS A 289 18.74 25.56 -1.42
N GLY A 290 19.21 26.58 -0.70
CA GLY A 290 19.70 27.84 -1.27
C GLY A 290 18.58 28.80 -1.68
N SER A 291 18.95 29.98 -2.17
CA SER A 291 18.01 31.06 -2.49
C SER A 291 17.38 30.93 -3.88
N HIS A 292 16.71 29.81 -4.14
CA HIS A 292 16.12 29.49 -5.46
C HIS A 292 14.59 29.63 -5.52
N ASP A 293 13.97 30.27 -4.52
CA ASP A 293 12.51 30.49 -4.46
C ASP A 293 11.96 31.31 -5.64
N HIS A 294 12.82 32.07 -6.33
CA HIS A 294 12.43 32.77 -7.55
C HIS A 294 12.25 31.82 -8.74
N ILE A 295 12.98 30.68 -8.77
CA ILE A 295 12.94 29.67 -9.84
C ILE A 295 11.85 28.63 -9.55
N ILE A 296 11.87 28.03 -8.35
CA ILE A 296 10.86 27.06 -7.91
C ILE A 296 10.42 27.42 -6.49
N ASN A 297 9.12 27.63 -6.33
CA ASN A 297 8.50 27.84 -5.02
C ASN A 297 7.31 26.90 -4.85
N LEU A 298 7.58 25.70 -4.32
CA LEU A 298 6.55 24.67 -4.07
C LEU A 298 5.59 25.03 -2.92
N LYS A 299 5.83 26.13 -2.20
CA LYS A 299 4.96 26.62 -1.11
C LYS A 299 3.81 27.48 -1.61
N ASP A 300 4.00 28.17 -2.74
CA ASP A 300 2.97 29.00 -3.34
C ASP A 300 2.11 28.17 -4.29
N SER A 301 0.94 27.73 -3.81
CA SER A 301 -0.01 26.91 -4.56
C SER A 301 -0.63 27.62 -5.77
N ASN A 302 -0.49 28.95 -5.88
CA ASN A 302 -1.04 29.72 -6.99
C ASN A 302 -0.04 29.90 -8.13
N ARG A 303 1.25 29.59 -7.91
CA ARG A 303 2.24 29.65 -8.99
C ARG A 303 2.02 28.56 -10.01
N THR A 304 2.11 28.93 -11.29
CA THR A 304 2.01 28.01 -12.43
C THR A 304 2.94 26.81 -12.31
N THR A 305 4.15 27.00 -11.78
CA THR A 305 5.10 25.91 -11.50
C THR A 305 4.52 24.90 -10.52
N THR A 306 4.08 25.35 -9.34
CA THR A 306 3.50 24.49 -8.30
C THR A 306 2.27 23.76 -8.79
N VAL A 307 1.39 24.43 -9.52
CA VAL A 307 0.20 23.83 -10.12
C VAL A 307 0.58 22.74 -11.14
N ASN A 308 1.61 22.97 -11.96
CA ASN A 308 2.14 21.95 -12.87
C ASN A 308 2.69 20.71 -12.13
N PHE A 309 3.40 20.91 -11.00
CA PHE A 309 3.84 19.81 -10.15
C PHE A 309 2.65 19.04 -9.56
N GLN A 310 1.65 19.76 -9.04
CA GLN A 310 0.44 19.17 -8.47
C GLN A 310 -0.27 18.29 -9.50
N GLU A 311 -0.56 18.82 -10.69
CA GLU A 311 -1.28 18.09 -11.74
C GLU A 311 -0.59 16.79 -12.16
N ILE A 312 0.74 16.81 -12.33
CA ILE A 312 1.48 15.62 -12.74
C ILE A 312 1.54 14.60 -11.60
N LEU A 313 1.70 15.04 -10.36
CA LEU A 313 1.67 14.13 -9.21
C LEU A 313 0.27 13.51 -9.03
N GLU A 314 -0.79 14.30 -9.18
CA GLU A 314 -2.19 13.84 -9.15
C GLU A 314 -2.48 12.86 -10.30
N ASP A 315 -2.02 13.12 -11.52
CA ASP A 315 -2.14 12.18 -12.64
C ASP A 315 -1.48 10.84 -12.31
N LEU A 316 -0.26 10.88 -11.74
CA LEU A 316 0.48 9.68 -11.36
C LEU A 316 -0.24 8.93 -10.22
N ILE A 317 -0.82 9.63 -9.24
CA ILE A 317 -1.61 9.01 -8.14
C ILE A 317 -2.88 8.35 -8.71
N ASN A 318 -3.66 9.10 -9.48
CA ASN A 318 -4.96 8.65 -10.00
C ASN A 318 -4.82 7.42 -10.92
N ASN A 319 -3.67 7.27 -11.57
CA ASN A 319 -3.35 6.15 -12.43
C ASN A 319 -2.53 5.03 -11.74
N ASP A 320 -2.42 5.01 -10.41
CA ASP A 320 -1.71 3.96 -9.65
C ASP A 320 -0.20 3.85 -9.97
N LEU A 321 0.42 4.98 -10.32
CA LEU A 321 1.85 5.10 -10.67
C LEU A 321 2.67 5.78 -9.57
N LEU A 322 2.00 6.37 -8.58
CA LEU A 322 2.61 6.99 -7.42
C LEU A 322 1.77 6.71 -6.16
N ASN A 323 2.37 6.08 -5.16
CA ASN A 323 1.69 5.79 -3.89
C ASN A 323 2.07 6.78 -2.78
N LEU A 324 1.23 6.84 -1.75
CA LEU A 324 1.43 7.69 -0.58
C LEU A 324 2.78 7.44 0.11
N ARG A 325 3.22 6.18 0.20
CA ARG A 325 4.51 5.84 0.84
C ARG A 325 5.67 6.55 0.17
N THR A 326 5.70 6.60 -1.17
CA THR A 326 6.74 7.31 -1.92
C THR A 326 6.63 8.82 -1.73
N LEU A 327 5.41 9.38 -1.76
CA LEU A 327 5.17 10.80 -1.51
C LEU A 327 5.59 11.24 -0.10
N LEU A 328 5.29 10.44 0.93
CA LEU A 328 5.65 10.74 2.32
C LEU A 328 7.17 10.77 2.54
N LYS A 329 7.97 10.11 1.69
CA LYS A 329 9.43 10.25 1.75
C LYS A 329 9.89 11.68 1.47
N LEU A 330 9.08 12.48 0.77
CA LEU A 330 9.36 13.88 0.43
C LEU A 330 8.92 14.87 1.51
N TYR A 331 8.07 14.45 2.45
CA TYR A 331 7.53 15.34 3.47
C TYR A 331 8.66 15.88 4.37
N ASP A 332 8.69 17.20 4.55
CA ASP A 332 9.70 17.94 5.33
C ASP A 332 11.16 17.64 4.93
N LYS A 333 11.39 17.26 3.66
CA LYS A 333 12.74 17.05 3.13
C LYS A 333 13.35 18.32 2.58
N GLU A 334 14.68 18.38 2.64
CA GLU A 334 15.47 19.37 1.91
C GLU A 334 15.82 18.82 0.52
N TYR A 335 15.50 19.58 -0.53
CA TYR A 335 15.77 19.24 -1.92
C TYR A 335 16.78 20.22 -2.54
N SER A 336 17.81 19.67 -3.18
CA SER A 336 18.83 20.46 -3.88
C SER A 336 18.57 20.42 -5.37
N LEU A 337 18.36 21.60 -5.98
CA LEU A 337 18.24 21.74 -7.43
C LEU A 337 19.57 21.38 -8.10
N LYS A 338 19.47 20.67 -9.23
CA LYS A 338 20.61 20.36 -10.07
C LYS A 338 20.57 21.26 -11.28
N PHE A 339 21.70 21.90 -11.57
CA PHE A 339 21.85 22.76 -12.74
C PHE A 339 22.96 22.24 -13.65
N PHE A 340 22.69 22.23 -14.94
CA PHE A 340 23.64 21.92 -15.99
C PHE A 340 23.40 22.79 -17.22
N ASP A 341 24.45 22.98 -18.03
CA ASP A 341 24.37 23.73 -19.27
C ASP A 341 24.39 22.81 -20.49
N PHE A 342 23.64 23.16 -21.52
CA PHE A 342 23.53 22.42 -22.76
C PHE A 342 23.54 23.34 -23.98
N LYS A 343 23.81 22.75 -25.15
CA LYS A 343 23.84 23.46 -26.43
C LYS A 343 22.43 23.55 -27.00
N ILE A 344 22.06 24.73 -27.50
CA ILE A 344 20.75 25.02 -28.09
C ILE A 344 20.82 25.20 -29.62
N GLY A 345 22.03 25.16 -30.19
CA GLY A 345 22.21 25.18 -31.64
C GLY A 345 23.64 24.87 -32.05
N GLN A 346 23.91 24.96 -33.35
CA GLN A 346 25.23 24.69 -33.91
C GLN A 346 26.27 25.78 -33.59
N ASN A 347 25.84 27.04 -33.41
CA ASN A 347 26.73 28.18 -33.15
C ASN A 347 26.54 28.71 -31.72
N TYR A 348 27.55 28.53 -30.86
CA TYR A 348 27.80 29.11 -29.51
C TYR A 348 26.64 29.32 -28.50
N GLY A 349 25.39 29.04 -28.86
CA GLY A 349 24.21 29.20 -28.02
C GLY A 349 24.18 28.12 -26.94
N ARG A 350 24.29 28.57 -25.70
CA ARG A 350 24.15 27.72 -24.51
C ARG A 350 22.93 28.18 -23.74
N ALA A 351 22.25 27.22 -23.14
CA ALA A 351 21.28 27.49 -22.10
C ALA A 351 21.58 26.63 -20.89
N SER A 352 21.03 27.05 -19.75
CA SER A 352 21.05 26.28 -18.55
C SER A 352 19.72 25.60 -18.33
N SER A 353 19.75 24.43 -17.72
CA SER A 353 18.61 23.64 -17.23
C SER A 353 17.54 24.46 -16.53
N TRP A 354 17.92 25.45 -15.71
CA TRP A 354 16.98 26.27 -14.96
C TRP A 354 16.18 27.25 -15.83
N HIS A 355 16.60 27.50 -17.08
CA HIS A 355 15.77 28.22 -18.03
C HIS A 355 14.51 27.43 -18.42
N PHE A 356 14.42 26.13 -18.15
CA PHE A 356 13.27 25.29 -18.51
C PHE A 356 12.68 24.63 -17.27
N GLN A 357 11.51 25.09 -16.83
CA GLN A 357 10.87 24.60 -15.62
C GLN A 357 10.59 23.08 -15.66
N LYS A 358 10.28 22.52 -16.84
CA LYS A 358 10.04 21.08 -17.01
C LYS A 358 11.31 20.23 -16.78
N ILE A 359 12.51 20.75 -17.08
CA ILE A 359 13.78 20.06 -16.75
C ILE A 359 13.90 19.89 -15.24
N LEU A 360 13.68 20.98 -14.49
CA LEU A 360 13.75 20.95 -13.02
C LEU A 360 12.70 20.02 -12.42
N MET A 361 11.51 19.97 -13.02
CA MET A 361 10.46 19.03 -12.63
C MET A 361 10.87 17.58 -12.86
N PHE A 362 11.48 17.24 -13.99
CA PHE A 362 11.97 15.88 -14.22
C PHE A 362 13.11 15.50 -13.27
N ASP A 363 14.06 16.41 -13.01
CA ASP A 363 15.09 16.20 -11.98
C ASP A 363 14.48 15.95 -10.59
N PHE A 364 13.41 16.66 -10.24
CA PHE A 364 12.66 16.45 -9.01
C PHE A 364 11.98 15.09 -9.00
N LEU A 365 11.26 14.72 -10.07
CA LEU A 365 10.58 13.44 -10.19
C LEU A 365 11.56 12.27 -10.08
N ILE A 366 12.71 12.33 -10.78
CA ILE A 366 13.77 11.31 -10.70
C ILE A 366 14.28 11.15 -9.28
N SER A 367 14.43 12.25 -8.54
CA SER A 367 14.99 12.21 -7.18
C SER A 367 14.17 11.36 -6.20
N PHE A 368 12.85 11.24 -6.41
CA PHE A 368 11.98 10.45 -5.55
C PHE A 368 11.58 9.10 -6.13
N TYR A 369 11.50 8.98 -7.46
CA TYR A 369 11.37 7.66 -8.12
C TYR A 369 12.65 6.82 -7.98
N GLY A 370 13.78 7.45 -7.65
CA GLY A 370 15.05 6.80 -7.33
C GLY A 370 15.91 6.47 -8.55
N SER A 371 15.33 6.39 -9.75
CA SER A 371 16.08 6.18 -11.00
C SER A 371 15.35 6.77 -12.20
N ILE A 372 16.12 7.03 -13.28
CA ILE A 372 15.58 7.42 -14.59
C ILE A 372 14.65 6.34 -15.13
N THR A 373 15.05 5.07 -15.06
CA THR A 373 14.26 3.94 -15.54
C THR A 373 12.91 3.86 -14.85
N SER A 374 12.88 4.02 -13.52
CA SER A 374 11.63 4.00 -12.74
C SER A 374 10.67 5.10 -13.18
N LEU A 375 11.16 6.33 -13.38
CA LEU A 375 10.32 7.42 -13.86
C LEU A 375 9.89 7.22 -15.32
N ARG A 376 10.80 6.77 -16.20
CA ARG A 376 10.48 6.46 -17.60
C ARG A 376 9.32 5.47 -17.68
N THR A 377 9.41 4.36 -16.95
CA THR A 377 8.36 3.34 -16.92
C THR A 377 7.04 3.89 -16.36
N ALA A 378 7.09 4.77 -15.36
CA ALA A 378 5.89 5.43 -14.86
C ALA A 378 5.24 6.32 -15.93
N LEU A 379 6.01 7.16 -16.63
CA LEU A 379 5.51 8.03 -17.68
C LEU A 379 5.00 7.25 -18.92
N GLU A 380 5.62 6.12 -19.25
CA GLU A 380 5.13 5.20 -20.28
C GLU A 380 3.76 4.64 -19.93
N LYS A 381 3.61 4.09 -18.72
CA LYS A 381 2.31 3.60 -18.23
C LYS A 381 1.27 4.71 -18.14
N LEU A 382 1.67 5.94 -17.79
CA LEU A 382 0.75 7.08 -17.77
C LEU A 382 0.24 7.40 -19.17
N ALA A 383 1.12 7.38 -20.17
CA ALA A 383 0.76 7.60 -21.56
C ALA A 383 -0.16 6.49 -22.11
N GLU A 384 -0.03 5.25 -21.62
CA GLU A 384 -0.92 4.14 -21.98
C GLU A 384 -2.30 4.24 -21.28
N ARG A 385 -2.32 4.58 -19.98
CA ARG A 385 -3.54 4.60 -19.15
C ARG A 385 -4.38 5.85 -19.34
N ASN A 386 -3.75 7.00 -19.54
CA ASN A 386 -4.39 8.30 -19.64
C ASN A 386 -3.70 9.17 -20.72
N PRO A 387 -3.84 8.84 -22.01
CA PRO A 387 -3.07 9.46 -23.09
C PRO A 387 -3.40 10.95 -23.31
N THR A 388 -4.65 11.33 -23.09
CA THR A 388 -5.21 12.65 -23.44
C THR A 388 -5.87 13.33 -22.26
N LYS A 389 -5.82 14.66 -22.23
CA LYS A 389 -6.55 15.51 -21.28
C LYS A 389 -7.51 16.43 -22.01
N LEU A 390 -8.74 16.52 -21.52
CA LEU A 390 -9.64 17.61 -21.89
C LEU A 390 -9.11 18.90 -21.29
N ILE A 391 -8.92 19.91 -22.14
CA ILE A 391 -8.31 21.17 -21.74
C ILE A 391 -9.15 22.38 -22.16
N ASP A 392 -9.17 23.39 -21.29
CA ASP A 392 -9.65 24.73 -21.63
C ASP A 392 -8.48 25.69 -21.94
N ASP A 393 -8.79 26.91 -22.38
CA ASP A 393 -7.79 27.91 -22.75
C ASP A 393 -6.91 28.36 -21.58
N ARG A 394 -7.40 28.29 -20.33
CA ARG A 394 -6.61 28.59 -19.13
C ARG A 394 -5.64 27.45 -18.85
N GLN A 395 -6.08 26.20 -18.96
CA GLN A 395 -5.24 25.02 -18.76
C GLN A 395 -4.16 24.92 -19.83
N LEU A 396 -4.50 25.20 -21.08
CA LEU A 396 -3.59 25.18 -22.22
C LEU A 396 -2.37 26.10 -22.01
N ARG A 397 -2.57 27.30 -21.42
CA ARG A 397 -1.47 28.22 -21.08
C ARG A 397 -0.46 27.63 -20.09
N ARG A 398 -0.90 26.75 -19.18
CA ARG A 398 -0.01 26.12 -18.18
C ARG A 398 0.89 25.04 -18.79
N TYR A 399 0.56 24.55 -19.97
CA TYR A 399 1.35 23.55 -20.71
C TYR A 399 2.37 24.18 -21.66
N GLY A 400 2.50 25.50 -21.64
CA GLY A 400 3.55 26.24 -22.34
C GLY A 400 4.96 25.72 -22.08
N ASP A 401 5.30 25.49 -20.81
CA ASP A 401 6.64 25.02 -20.42
C ASP A 401 6.97 23.64 -20.99
N LEU A 402 5.95 22.83 -21.28
CA LEU A 402 6.09 21.53 -21.93
C LEU A 402 6.52 21.72 -23.38
N ILE A 403 5.81 22.55 -24.14
CA ILE A 403 6.10 22.81 -25.55
C ILE A 403 7.43 23.53 -25.72
N ALA A 404 7.75 24.46 -24.82
CA ALA A 404 9.05 25.13 -24.80
C ALA A 404 10.21 24.13 -24.64
N LEU A 405 10.06 23.09 -23.83
CA LEU A 405 11.09 22.06 -23.74
C LEU A 405 11.11 21.14 -24.96
N ILE A 406 9.95 20.70 -25.46
CA ILE A 406 9.87 19.77 -26.59
C ILE A 406 10.49 20.38 -27.85
N ASP A 407 10.17 21.64 -28.15
CA ASP A 407 10.57 22.30 -29.40
C ASP A 407 11.79 23.22 -29.25
N TYR A 408 12.61 23.00 -28.21
CA TYR A 408 13.76 23.85 -27.87
C TYR A 408 14.78 24.03 -28.99
N LYS A 409 14.91 23.04 -29.87
CA LYS A 409 15.82 23.05 -31.04
C LYS A 409 15.34 24.01 -32.13
N ASN A 410 14.03 24.20 -32.26
CA ASN A 410 13.41 25.04 -33.26
C ASN A 410 13.49 26.51 -32.84
N HIS A 411 12.92 26.84 -31.66
CA HIS A 411 12.89 28.22 -31.18
C HIS A 411 14.21 28.69 -30.58
N LYS A 412 15.13 27.79 -30.20
CA LYS A 412 16.48 28.12 -29.73
C LYS A 412 16.54 29.18 -28.62
N THR A 413 15.58 29.15 -27.70
CA THR A 413 15.33 30.18 -26.64
C THR A 413 15.14 31.62 -27.14
N SER A 414 14.90 31.81 -28.44
CA SER A 414 14.47 33.08 -29.01
C SER A 414 12.97 33.29 -28.79
N GLU A 415 12.59 34.54 -28.59
CA GLU A 415 11.18 34.94 -28.53
C GLU A 415 10.62 35.05 -29.95
N GLY A 416 9.38 34.60 -30.16
CA GLY A 416 8.76 34.61 -31.48
C GLY A 416 7.64 33.60 -31.61
N ASP A 417 7.03 33.55 -32.79
CA ASP A 417 5.97 32.61 -33.13
C ASP A 417 6.53 31.39 -33.84
N PHE A 418 6.09 30.22 -33.40
CA PHE A 418 6.56 28.92 -33.85
C PHE A 418 5.38 27.96 -33.99
N GLU A 419 5.61 26.87 -34.73
CA GLU A 419 4.66 25.78 -34.90
C GLU A 419 5.39 24.46 -34.67
N TYR A 420 4.88 23.69 -33.72
CA TYR A 420 5.34 22.33 -33.43
C TYR A 420 4.40 21.34 -34.10
N ILE A 421 4.94 20.47 -34.94
CA ILE A 421 4.20 19.43 -35.66
C ILE A 421 4.67 18.07 -35.20
N ASN A 422 3.72 17.20 -34.84
CA ASN A 422 4.00 15.80 -34.54
C ASN A 422 3.01 14.90 -35.28
N SER A 423 3.53 14.22 -36.31
CA SER A 423 2.76 13.33 -37.19
C SER A 423 2.21 12.11 -36.45
N ASP A 424 2.99 11.52 -35.55
CA ASP A 424 2.58 10.31 -34.81
C ASP A 424 1.40 10.59 -33.87
N LEU A 425 1.35 11.81 -33.32
CA LEU A 425 0.26 12.27 -32.47
C LEU A 425 -0.89 12.95 -33.23
N ASN A 426 -0.77 13.09 -34.56
CA ASN A 426 -1.70 13.85 -35.41
C ASN A 426 -2.01 15.24 -34.83
N ILE A 427 -0.98 16.03 -34.52
CA ILE A 427 -1.13 17.33 -33.86
C ILE A 427 -0.24 18.43 -34.47
N SER A 428 -0.82 19.62 -34.64
CA SER A 428 -0.08 20.88 -34.79
C SER A 428 -0.37 21.78 -33.58
N ILE A 429 0.69 22.40 -33.04
CA ILE A 429 0.64 23.34 -31.92
C ILE A 429 1.29 24.63 -32.36
N LYS A 430 0.49 25.69 -32.54
CA LYS A 430 1.00 27.04 -32.75
C LYS A 430 1.20 27.73 -31.42
N TYR A 431 2.36 28.32 -31.20
CA TYR A 431 2.71 28.93 -29.93
C TYR A 431 3.66 30.12 -30.10
N SER A 432 3.71 30.98 -29.08
CA SER A 432 4.73 32.03 -28.97
C SER A 432 5.74 31.64 -27.92
N ALA A 433 7.00 31.42 -28.29
CA ALA A 433 8.08 31.33 -27.32
C ALA A 433 8.32 32.71 -26.69
N MET A 434 8.46 32.74 -25.37
CA MET A 434 8.65 33.98 -24.62
C MET A 434 9.60 33.77 -23.46
N LYS A 435 10.24 34.86 -23.01
CA LYS A 435 11.06 34.84 -21.80
C LYS A 435 10.30 35.40 -20.60
N TYR A 436 10.35 34.66 -19.50
CA TYR A 436 9.69 35.00 -18.24
C TYR A 436 10.71 35.15 -17.10
N GLY A 437 10.25 35.54 -15.92
CA GLY A 437 11.07 35.73 -14.73
C GLY A 437 11.61 37.14 -14.56
N HIS A 438 12.16 37.43 -13.38
CA HIS A 438 12.66 38.78 -13.02
C HIS A 438 13.76 39.29 -13.97
N TRP A 439 14.55 38.39 -14.55
CA TRP A 439 15.65 38.74 -15.45
C TRP A 439 15.40 38.31 -16.90
N LYS A 440 14.16 37.89 -17.24
CA LYS A 440 13.79 37.38 -18.58
C LYS A 440 14.72 36.28 -19.08
N ASP A 441 14.93 35.29 -18.24
CA ASP A 441 15.88 34.20 -18.37
C ASP A 441 15.21 32.83 -18.44
N GLU A 442 14.01 32.70 -17.88
CA GLU A 442 13.17 31.51 -18.03
C GLU A 442 12.54 31.47 -19.44
N THR A 443 12.53 30.30 -20.06
CA THR A 443 11.95 30.06 -21.39
C THR A 443 10.65 29.28 -21.24
N THR A 444 9.57 29.84 -21.79
CA THR A 444 8.24 29.24 -21.79
C THR A 444 7.55 29.51 -23.13
N ALA A 445 6.33 29.00 -23.30
CA ALA A 445 5.52 29.18 -24.49
C ALA A 445 4.09 29.60 -24.15
N ASN A 446 3.50 30.50 -24.93
CA ASN A 446 2.07 30.74 -24.92
C ASN A 446 1.44 29.96 -26.07
N ILE A 447 0.76 28.85 -25.77
CA ILE A 447 0.09 28.07 -26.81
C ILE A 447 -1.13 28.84 -27.29
N LYS A 448 -1.16 29.13 -28.60
CA LYS A 448 -2.22 29.89 -29.27
C LYS A 448 -3.31 28.98 -29.80
N GLU A 449 -2.91 27.86 -30.39
CA GLU A 449 -3.80 26.97 -31.11
C GLU A 449 -3.28 25.54 -31.08
N VAL A 450 -4.19 24.59 -30.95
CA VAL A 450 -3.92 23.15 -31.09
C VAL A 450 -4.93 22.59 -32.09
N THR A 451 -4.46 21.96 -33.16
CA THR A 451 -5.30 21.39 -34.22
C THR A 451 -4.86 19.97 -34.57
N TYR A 452 -5.72 19.23 -35.27
CA TYR A 452 -5.32 17.97 -35.88
C TYR A 452 -4.62 18.23 -37.21
N LEU A 453 -3.61 17.43 -37.58
CA LEU A 453 -2.92 17.60 -38.86
C LEU A 453 -3.82 17.23 -40.04
N ASP A 454 -4.65 16.19 -39.87
CA ASP A 454 -5.63 15.76 -40.88
C ASP A 454 -6.87 16.65 -40.94
N LYS A 455 -7.11 17.48 -39.90
CA LYS A 455 -8.25 18.40 -39.81
C LYS A 455 -7.81 19.75 -39.21
N PRO A 456 -7.07 20.56 -39.97
CA PRO A 456 -6.43 21.78 -39.47
C PRO A 456 -7.44 22.87 -39.07
N ASP A 457 -8.68 22.81 -39.58
CA ASP A 457 -9.74 23.76 -39.23
C ASP A 457 -10.46 23.42 -37.90
N ILE A 458 -10.13 22.28 -37.29
CA ILE A 458 -10.75 21.81 -36.05
C ILE A 458 -9.80 22.01 -34.89
N LYS A 459 -10.23 22.84 -33.92
CA LYS A 459 -9.56 22.96 -32.62
C LYS A 459 -9.60 21.62 -31.88
N ARG A 460 -8.44 21.17 -31.43
CA ARG A 460 -8.27 19.96 -30.64
C ARG A 460 -8.42 20.29 -29.15
N MET A 461 -9.46 19.73 -28.52
CA MET A 461 -9.77 19.93 -27.09
C MET A 461 -9.19 18.83 -26.20
N ASP A 462 -8.83 17.69 -26.79
CA ASP A 462 -8.18 16.53 -26.16
C ASP A 462 -6.66 16.58 -26.42
N LEU A 463 -5.93 17.34 -25.60
CA LEU A 463 -4.48 17.43 -25.72
C LEU A 463 -3.86 16.07 -25.36
N PRO A 464 -2.97 15.49 -26.18
CA PRO A 464 -2.23 14.26 -25.86
C PRO A 464 -1.13 14.55 -24.82
N PHE A 465 -1.53 15.06 -23.65
CA PHE A 465 -0.65 15.62 -22.62
C PHE A 465 0.37 14.60 -22.11
N SER A 466 -0.07 13.38 -21.77
CA SER A 466 0.83 12.35 -21.22
C SER A 466 1.84 11.86 -22.26
N LEU A 467 1.43 11.82 -23.53
CA LEU A 467 2.32 11.49 -24.65
C LEU A 467 3.35 12.60 -24.90
N LEU A 468 2.93 13.87 -24.87
CA LEU A 468 3.83 15.02 -24.94
C LEU A 468 4.77 15.09 -23.72
N LEU A 469 4.29 14.75 -22.53
CA LEU A 469 5.11 14.66 -21.31
C LEU A 469 6.20 13.60 -21.44
N LYS A 470 5.88 12.44 -22.03
CA LYS A 470 6.86 11.40 -22.38
C LYS A 470 7.90 11.92 -23.37
N ILE A 471 7.48 12.60 -24.44
CA ILE A 471 8.41 13.19 -25.43
C ILE A 471 9.34 14.22 -24.77
N ALA A 472 8.80 15.10 -23.93
CA ALA A 472 9.59 16.09 -23.20
C ALA A 472 10.61 15.44 -22.26
N PHE A 473 10.27 14.30 -21.64
CA PHE A 473 11.19 13.56 -20.80
C PHE A 473 12.36 12.96 -21.61
N GLU A 474 12.10 12.43 -22.80
CA GLU A 474 13.17 11.95 -23.69
C GLU A 474 14.09 13.10 -24.15
N GLU A 475 13.54 14.29 -24.43
CA GLU A 475 14.38 15.46 -24.70
C GLU A 475 15.22 15.87 -23.49
N TYR A 476 14.66 15.84 -22.28
CA TYR A 476 15.42 16.03 -21.04
C TYR A 476 16.60 15.03 -20.90
N LEU A 477 16.38 13.75 -21.22
CA LEU A 477 17.45 12.74 -21.17
C LEU A 477 18.55 12.99 -22.20
N ASN A 478 18.18 13.43 -23.41
CA ASN A 478 19.14 13.85 -24.42
C ASN A 478 20.00 15.03 -23.95
N LEU A 479 19.41 15.97 -23.20
CA LEU A 479 20.08 17.16 -22.70
C LEU A 479 21.06 16.87 -21.55
N THR A 480 20.69 15.97 -20.63
CA THR A 480 21.53 15.60 -19.48
C THR A 480 22.75 14.76 -19.86
N LYS A 481 22.79 14.20 -21.08
CA LYS A 481 23.80 13.24 -21.58
C LYS A 481 23.92 11.98 -20.71
N VAL A 482 22.95 11.71 -19.85
CA VAL A 482 22.89 10.48 -19.07
C VAL A 482 22.39 9.39 -20.00
N LYS A 483 23.32 8.59 -20.54
CA LYS A 483 22.96 7.36 -21.26
C LYS A 483 22.55 6.30 -20.23
N ASN A 484 21.46 5.58 -20.55
CA ASN A 484 20.88 4.47 -19.78
C ASN A 484 21.90 3.59 -19.08
#